data_AF-A0A927RPN5-F1
#
_entry.id   AF-A0A927RPN5-F1
#
_cell.length_a   1.000
_cell.length_b   1.000
_cell.length_c   1.000
_cell.angle_alpha   90.00
_cell.angle_beta   90.00
_cell.angle_gamma   90.00
#
_symmetry.space_group_name_H-M   'P 1'
#
loop_
_entity.id
_entity.type
_entity.pdbx_description
1 polymer ?
#
loop_
_entity_poly.entity_id
_entity_poly.type
_entity_poly.pdbx_seq_one_letter_code
_entity_poly.pdbx_strand_id
1 'polypeptide(L)'
;MSYFEYDDLYLKAQQNKNAKYIAFCFDISNSKLMESRERLTAQIKSFETIDLVIKCLNKLEDKENKKILLDEKPVQKVESIIKTKDKTFSYLNNPCVLFGDSFVFYCYNKSISPEDFLKIFQACCNQARNKTKYHFNLGHFETLNYEDANKQYYIGYIAEKIAKEKTHIKTF
;
A
#
# COMPACT_ATOMS: atom_id res chain seq x y z
N MET A 1 15.70 8.05 -16.66
CA MET A 1 14.84 6.93 -17.10
C MET A 1 13.56 7.45 -17.72
N SER A 2 13.24 6.93 -18.89
CA SER A 2 11.99 7.13 -19.61
C SER A 2 10.88 6.23 -19.05
N TYR A 3 9.62 6.56 -19.36
CA TYR A 3 8.45 5.78 -18.92
C TYR A 3 8.50 4.33 -19.42
N PHE A 4 9.02 4.10 -20.62
CA PHE A 4 9.18 2.75 -21.20
C PHE A 4 10.14 1.87 -20.41
N GLU A 5 11.23 2.44 -19.88
CA GLU A 5 12.20 1.70 -19.05
C GLU A 5 11.56 1.24 -17.72
N TYR A 6 10.65 2.03 -17.15
CA TYR A 6 9.89 1.62 -15.96
C TYR A 6 8.86 0.52 -16.27
N ASP A 7 8.23 0.56 -17.46
CA ASP A 7 7.28 -0.47 -17.90
C ASP A 7 7.98 -1.82 -18.08
N ASP A 8 9.14 -1.84 -18.74
CA ASP A 8 9.93 -3.06 -18.91
C ASP A 8 10.38 -3.65 -17.57
N LEU A 9 10.85 -2.81 -16.64
CA LEU A 9 11.23 -3.25 -15.30
C LEU A 9 10.04 -3.82 -14.53
N TYR A 10 8.87 -3.18 -14.61
CA TYR A 10 7.65 -3.64 -13.95
C TYR A 10 7.18 -4.98 -14.52
N LEU A 11 7.11 -5.12 -15.85
CA LEU A 11 6.67 -6.33 -16.54
C LEU A 11 7.62 -7.51 -16.26
N LYS A 12 8.94 -7.27 -16.30
CA LYS A 12 9.94 -8.27 -15.93
C LYS A 12 9.75 -8.73 -14.49
N ALA A 13 9.54 -7.80 -13.57
CA ALA A 13 9.32 -8.12 -12.17
C ALA A 13 8.05 -8.95 -11.95
N GLN A 14 6.96 -8.68 -12.68
CA GLN A 14 5.72 -9.48 -12.57
C GLN A 14 5.93 -10.94 -12.99
N GLN A 15 6.83 -11.19 -13.95
CA GLN A 15 7.15 -12.52 -14.44
C GLN A 15 8.21 -13.24 -13.57
N ASN A 16 8.92 -12.50 -12.71
CA ASN A 16 9.99 -13.04 -11.90
C ASN A 16 9.49 -13.64 -10.57
N LYS A 17 9.50 -14.98 -10.48
CA LYS A 17 9.19 -15.73 -9.24
C LYS A 17 10.17 -15.46 -8.08
N ASN A 18 11.28 -14.81 -8.36
CA ASN A 18 12.33 -14.43 -7.41
C ASN A 18 12.43 -12.91 -7.24
N ALA A 19 11.42 -12.14 -7.69
CA ALA A 19 11.36 -10.72 -7.38
C ALA A 19 11.51 -10.50 -5.88
N LYS A 20 12.33 -9.52 -5.50
CA LYS A 20 12.76 -9.33 -4.11
C LYS A 20 11.67 -8.72 -3.23
N TYR A 21 10.75 -7.98 -3.83
CA TYR A 21 9.73 -7.21 -3.13
C TYR A 21 8.35 -7.40 -3.75
N ILE A 22 7.33 -7.15 -2.94
CA ILE A 22 5.92 -7.18 -3.31
C ILE A 22 5.22 -5.94 -2.74
N ALA A 23 4.32 -5.36 -3.52
CA ALA A 23 3.49 -4.23 -3.14
C ALA A 23 2.04 -4.71 -3.04
N PHE A 24 1.37 -4.42 -1.92
CA PHE A 24 -0.04 -4.65 -1.69
C PHE A 24 -0.79 -3.33 -1.78
N CYS A 25 -1.57 -3.15 -2.83
CA CYS A 25 -2.30 -1.92 -3.11
C CYS A 25 -3.79 -2.08 -2.81
N PHE A 26 -4.34 -1.08 -2.13
CA PHE A 26 -5.76 -0.97 -1.86
C PHE A 26 -6.25 0.38 -2.36
N ASP A 27 -7.46 0.40 -2.91
CA ASP A 27 -8.15 1.61 -3.35
C ASP A 27 -9.60 1.56 -2.86
N ILE A 28 -10.11 2.67 -2.31
CA ILE A 28 -11.50 2.78 -1.88
C ILE A 28 -12.40 2.65 -3.11
N SER A 29 -13.19 1.57 -3.15
CA SER A 29 -14.06 1.27 -4.28
C SER A 29 -15.06 2.40 -4.50
N ASN A 30 -15.19 2.85 -5.75
CA ASN A 30 -16.11 3.92 -6.15
C ASN A 30 -15.90 5.26 -5.43
N SER A 31 -14.72 5.55 -4.89
CA SER A 31 -14.40 6.82 -4.20
C SER A 31 -14.76 8.08 -5.01
N LYS A 32 -14.61 8.04 -6.34
CA LYS A 32 -14.98 9.14 -7.25
C LYS A 32 -16.48 9.38 -7.38
N LEU A 33 -17.31 8.41 -7.01
CA LEU A 33 -18.77 8.47 -7.05
C LEU A 33 -19.37 8.78 -5.66
N MET A 34 -18.55 8.77 -4.60
CA MET A 34 -18.98 9.06 -3.23
C MET A 34 -19.17 10.56 -3.03
N GLU A 35 -20.16 10.91 -2.20
CA GLU A 35 -20.31 12.26 -1.69
C GLU A 35 -19.11 12.66 -0.82
N SER A 36 -18.72 13.94 -0.84
CA SER A 36 -17.49 14.43 -0.18
C SER A 36 -17.37 14.00 1.29
N ARG A 37 -18.48 14.02 2.03
CA ARG A 37 -18.50 13.63 3.45
C ARG A 37 -18.37 12.11 3.64
N GLU A 38 -18.96 11.33 2.76
CA GLU A 38 -18.83 9.86 2.77
C GLU A 38 -17.39 9.45 2.45
N ARG A 39 -16.82 10.04 1.40
CA ARG A 39 -15.42 9.82 1.00
C ARG A 39 -14.46 10.16 2.12
N LEU A 40 -14.61 11.33 2.75
CA LEU A 40 -13.78 11.72 3.89
C LEU A 40 -13.89 10.73 5.06
N THR A 41 -15.10 10.24 5.35
CA THR A 41 -15.32 9.23 6.39
C THR A 41 -14.59 7.92 6.06
N ALA A 42 -14.69 7.47 4.80
CA ALA A 42 -14.02 6.27 4.32
C ALA A 42 -12.48 6.41 4.39
N GLN A 43 -11.93 7.57 4.01
CA GLN A 43 -10.50 7.87 4.14
C GLN A 43 -10.03 7.80 5.59
N ILE A 44 -10.71 8.50 6.51
CA ILE A 44 -10.37 8.49 7.95
C ILE A 44 -10.37 7.06 8.50
N LYS A 45 -11.41 6.27 8.16
CA LYS A 45 -11.49 4.86 8.58
C LYS A 45 -10.41 4.00 7.96
N SER A 46 -9.98 4.30 6.74
CA SER A 46 -8.85 3.63 6.08
C SER A 46 -7.55 3.90 6.84
N PHE A 47 -7.28 5.14 7.26
CA PHE A 47 -6.11 5.45 8.10
C PHE A 47 -6.11 4.69 9.43
N GLU A 48 -7.25 4.65 10.13
CA GLU A 48 -7.39 3.86 11.36
C GLU A 48 -7.11 2.35 11.11
N THR A 49 -7.57 1.83 9.98
CA THR A 49 -7.34 0.43 9.58
C THR A 49 -5.87 0.18 9.29
N ILE A 50 -5.22 1.07 8.54
CA ILE A 50 -3.81 0.99 8.19
C ILE A 50 -2.93 0.94 9.45
N ASP A 51 -3.24 1.77 10.46
CA ASP A 51 -2.51 1.75 11.73
C ASP A 51 -2.58 0.41 12.44
N LEU A 52 -3.76 -0.23 12.42
CA LEU A 52 -3.93 -1.56 13.00
C LEU A 52 -3.15 -2.61 12.21
N VAL A 53 -3.17 -2.53 10.87
CA VAL A 53 -2.40 -3.43 10.00
C VAL A 53 -0.91 -3.33 10.31
N ILE A 54 -0.34 -2.12 10.38
CA ILE A 54 1.07 -1.91 10.74
C ILE A 54 1.38 -2.53 12.11
N LYS A 55 0.52 -2.29 13.12
CA LYS A 55 0.70 -2.89 14.46
C LYS A 55 0.67 -4.41 14.44
N CYS A 56 -0.24 -5.01 13.65
CA CYS A 56 -0.32 -6.46 13.49
C CYS A 56 0.91 -7.03 12.80
N LEU A 57 1.37 -6.38 11.73
CA LEU A 57 2.57 -6.80 10.99
C LEU A 57 3.81 -6.68 11.86
N ASN A 58 4.04 -5.57 12.57
CA ASN A 58 5.18 -5.42 13.47
C ASN A 58 5.22 -6.51 14.56
N LYS A 59 4.06 -6.82 15.17
CA LYS A 59 3.97 -7.92 16.14
C LYS A 59 4.30 -9.28 15.52
N LEU A 60 3.93 -9.49 14.26
CA LEU A 60 4.26 -10.70 13.53
C LEU A 60 5.75 -10.77 13.22
N GLU A 61 6.36 -9.64 12.82
CA GLU A 61 7.81 -9.54 12.62
C GLU A 61 8.58 -9.89 13.90
N ASP A 62 8.16 -9.35 15.04
CA ASP A 62 8.77 -9.61 16.35
C ASP A 62 8.63 -11.09 16.74
N LYS A 63 7.44 -11.66 16.53
CA LYS A 63 7.14 -13.06 16.87
C LYS A 63 7.92 -14.05 16.00
N GLU A 64 8.06 -13.76 14.72
CA GLU A 64 8.70 -14.66 13.75
C GLU A 64 10.19 -14.34 13.52
N ASN A 65 10.71 -13.28 14.15
CA ASN A 65 12.05 -12.75 13.93
C ASN A 65 12.36 -12.57 12.44
N LYS A 66 11.39 -12.00 11.70
CA LYS A 66 11.41 -11.90 10.24
C LYS A 66 10.85 -10.57 9.80
N LYS A 67 11.56 -9.84 8.93
CA LYS A 67 11.04 -8.59 8.36
C LYS A 67 10.03 -8.84 7.25
N ILE A 68 8.91 -8.13 7.34
CA ILE A 68 7.77 -8.16 6.42
C ILE A 68 7.68 -6.83 5.70
N LEU A 69 7.46 -5.74 6.45
CA LEU A 69 7.34 -4.40 5.89
C LEU A 69 8.71 -3.94 5.38
N LEU A 70 8.68 -3.37 4.18
CA LEU A 70 9.85 -2.79 3.54
C LEU A 70 10.11 -1.41 4.13
N ASP A 71 10.81 -1.39 5.27
CA ASP A 71 11.35 -0.18 5.86
C ASP A 71 12.51 -0.50 6.81
N GLU A 72 13.51 0.37 6.84
CA GLU A 72 14.60 0.29 7.84
C GLU A 72 14.24 1.03 9.12
N LYS A 73 13.27 1.97 9.06
CA LYS A 73 12.84 2.81 10.18
C LYS A 73 11.39 2.50 10.55
N PRO A 74 11.00 2.73 11.82
CA PRO A 74 9.60 2.67 12.22
C PRO A 74 8.74 3.56 11.32
N VAL A 75 7.52 3.13 11.04
CA VAL A 75 6.54 3.92 10.28
C VAL A 75 6.35 5.30 10.92
N GLN A 76 6.60 6.36 10.16
CA GLN A 76 6.45 7.74 10.64
C GLN A 76 5.20 8.37 10.06
N LYS A 77 4.31 8.82 10.95
CA LYS A 77 3.17 9.66 10.58
C LYS A 77 3.61 11.12 10.53
N VAL A 78 3.29 11.79 9.43
CA VAL A 78 3.49 13.22 9.26
C VAL A 78 2.15 13.90 9.04
N GLU A 79 1.97 15.07 9.64
CA GLU A 79 0.83 15.91 9.34
C GLU A 79 0.94 16.35 7.87
N SER A 80 -0.10 16.08 7.10
CA SER A 80 -0.15 16.37 5.67
C SER A 80 -0.19 17.88 5.45
N ILE A 81 0.66 18.38 4.57
CA ILE A 81 0.74 19.80 4.18
C ILE A 81 -0.33 20.12 3.11
N ILE A 82 -1.46 19.42 3.10
CA ILE A 82 -2.60 19.80 2.27
C ILE A 82 -3.35 20.87 3.06
N LYS A 83 -3.49 22.07 2.46
CA LYS A 83 -4.22 23.23 3.01
C LYS A 83 -5.73 22.94 3.13
N THR A 84 -6.11 22.03 3.99
CA THR A 84 -7.50 21.82 4.44
C THR A 84 -7.57 22.17 5.91
N LYS A 85 -8.72 22.71 6.36
CA LYS A 85 -8.94 23.07 7.78
C LYS A 85 -8.83 21.88 8.73
N ASP A 86 -8.85 20.66 8.20
CA ASP A 86 -8.70 19.42 8.95
C ASP A 86 -7.29 18.84 8.79
N LYS A 87 -6.71 18.42 9.92
CA LYS A 87 -5.42 17.73 10.00
C LYS A 87 -5.54 16.39 9.29
N THR A 88 -5.07 16.33 8.05
CA THR A 88 -4.88 15.05 7.36
C THR A 88 -3.51 14.49 7.73
N PHE A 89 -3.36 13.17 7.80
CA PHE A 89 -2.08 12.52 8.09
C PHE A 89 -1.59 11.78 6.84
N SER A 90 -0.29 11.75 6.64
CA SER A 90 0.36 10.90 5.65
C SER A 90 1.46 10.08 6.34
N TYR A 91 2.01 9.10 5.64
CA TYR A 91 3.13 8.29 6.12
C TYR A 91 4.38 8.63 5.31
N LEU A 92 5.50 8.84 6.01
CA LEU A 92 6.76 9.28 5.38
C LEU A 92 7.43 8.16 4.58
N ASN A 93 7.24 6.91 4.98
CA ASN A 93 8.11 5.80 4.59
C ASN A 93 7.33 4.53 4.17
N ASN A 94 6.40 4.02 4.97
CA ASN A 94 5.50 2.90 4.61
C ASN A 94 4.27 2.90 5.55
N PRO A 95 3.04 2.63 5.09
CA PRO A 95 2.60 2.50 3.70
C PRO A 95 2.55 3.83 2.96
N CYS A 96 2.75 3.81 1.65
CA CYS A 96 2.60 5.00 0.83
C CYS A 96 1.11 5.28 0.58
N VAL A 97 0.64 6.48 0.93
CA VAL A 97 -0.71 6.95 0.62
C VAL A 97 -0.60 7.83 -0.62
N LEU A 98 -1.10 7.34 -1.76
CA LEU A 98 -0.89 7.98 -3.06
C LEU A 98 -1.84 9.15 -3.28
N PHE A 99 -3.12 8.99 -2.93
CA PHE A 99 -4.18 9.97 -3.24
C PHE A 99 -5.28 10.07 -2.17
N GLY A 100 -4.99 9.68 -0.93
CA GLY A 100 -5.98 9.64 0.17
C GLY A 100 -6.98 8.48 0.08
N ASP A 101 -7.36 8.08 -1.14
CA ASP A 101 -8.25 6.94 -1.40
C ASP A 101 -7.50 5.64 -1.71
N SER A 102 -6.22 5.74 -2.07
CA SER A 102 -5.38 4.60 -2.40
C SER A 102 -4.11 4.58 -1.55
N PHE A 103 -3.76 3.38 -1.09
CA PHE A 103 -2.62 3.16 -0.22
C PHE A 103 -1.92 1.83 -0.55
N VAL A 104 -0.59 1.82 -0.37
CA VAL A 104 0.28 0.73 -0.79
C VAL A 104 1.24 0.34 0.33
N PHE A 105 1.22 -0.93 0.70
CA PHE A 105 2.21 -1.54 1.59
C PHE A 105 3.31 -2.18 0.76
N TYR A 106 4.54 -1.75 0.98
CA TYR A 106 5.70 -2.41 0.40
C TYR A 106 6.23 -3.45 1.37
N CYS A 107 6.46 -4.67 0.89
CA CYS A 107 6.92 -5.80 1.69
C CYS A 107 8.06 -6.53 1.00
N TYR A 108 8.87 -7.24 1.79
CA TYR A 108 9.78 -8.25 1.25
C TYR A 108 8.98 -9.40 0.62
N ASN A 109 9.34 -9.87 -0.57
CA ASN A 109 8.62 -10.97 -1.19
C ASN A 109 8.79 -12.25 -0.36
N LYS A 110 7.77 -13.12 -0.33
CA LYS A 110 7.71 -14.36 0.46
C LYS A 110 7.84 -14.13 1.97
N SER A 111 7.80 -12.87 2.43
CA SER A 111 7.79 -12.55 3.85
C SER A 111 6.42 -12.83 4.48
N ILE A 112 5.35 -12.58 3.70
CA ILE A 112 3.96 -12.86 4.02
C ILE A 112 3.24 -13.28 2.72
N SER A 113 2.32 -14.23 2.80
CA SER A 113 1.48 -14.61 1.66
C SER A 113 0.42 -13.54 1.38
N PRO A 114 -0.02 -13.35 0.12
CA PRO A 114 -1.15 -12.46 -0.17
C PRO A 114 -2.42 -12.82 0.60
N GLU A 115 -2.68 -14.11 0.79
CA GLU A 115 -3.84 -14.60 1.53
C GLU A 115 -3.79 -14.20 3.01
N ASP A 116 -2.63 -14.33 3.64
CA ASP A 116 -2.48 -13.98 5.06
C ASP A 116 -2.46 -12.47 5.27
N PHE A 117 -1.86 -11.71 4.33
CA PHE A 117 -1.95 -10.26 4.34
C PHE A 117 -3.41 -9.80 4.27
N LEU A 118 -4.21 -10.37 3.36
CA LEU A 118 -5.63 -10.05 3.23
C LEU A 118 -6.44 -10.42 4.47
N LYS A 119 -6.16 -11.56 5.11
CA LYS A 119 -6.82 -11.91 6.38
C LYS A 119 -6.51 -10.90 7.48
N ILE A 120 -5.25 -10.46 7.60
CA ILE A 120 -4.86 -9.40 8.55
C ILE A 120 -5.62 -8.12 8.24
N PHE A 121 -5.62 -7.70 6.98
CA PHE A 121 -6.31 -6.49 6.54
C PHE A 121 -7.80 -6.52 6.90
N GLN A 122 -8.50 -7.62 6.57
CA GLN A 122 -9.91 -7.81 6.90
C GLN A 122 -10.18 -7.81 8.41
N ALA A 123 -9.33 -8.48 9.19
CA ALA A 123 -9.44 -8.47 10.65
C ALA A 123 -9.30 -7.03 11.20
N CYS A 124 -8.37 -6.25 10.66
CA CYS A 124 -8.20 -4.85 11.01
C CYS A 124 -9.38 -3.98 10.58
N CYS A 125 -9.98 -4.20 9.41
CA CYS A 125 -11.22 -3.52 9.00
C CYS A 125 -12.34 -3.77 10.01
N ASN A 126 -12.54 -5.04 10.40
CA ASN A 126 -13.55 -5.42 11.37
C ASN A 126 -13.29 -4.76 12.74
N GLN A 127 -12.04 -4.75 13.21
CA GLN A 127 -11.66 -4.12 14.46
C GLN A 127 -11.88 -2.60 14.44
N ALA A 128 -11.57 -1.93 13.32
CA ALA A 128 -11.82 -0.50 13.14
C ALA A 128 -13.31 -0.16 12.89
N ARG A 129 -14.19 -1.17 12.80
CA ARG A 129 -15.57 -1.07 12.34
C ARG A 129 -15.68 -0.36 10.99
N ASN A 130 -14.69 -0.58 10.13
CA ASN A 130 -14.58 0.02 8.83
C ASN A 130 -15.37 -0.81 7.82
N LYS A 131 -16.47 -0.24 7.29
CA LYS A 131 -17.33 -0.87 6.27
C LYS A 131 -16.98 -0.44 4.84
N THR A 132 -15.87 0.27 4.67
CA THR A 132 -15.40 0.72 3.37
C THR A 132 -15.03 -0.49 2.51
N LYS A 133 -15.51 -0.50 1.27
CA LYS A 133 -15.15 -1.51 0.28
C LYS A 133 -13.85 -1.11 -0.41
N TYR A 134 -12.99 -2.08 -0.64
CA TYR A 134 -11.71 -1.86 -1.31
C TYR A 134 -11.57 -2.69 -2.58
N HIS A 135 -10.92 -2.11 -3.58
CA HIS A 135 -10.23 -2.88 -4.60
C HIS A 135 -8.86 -3.25 -4.07
N PHE A 136 -8.43 -4.48 -4.35
CA PHE A 136 -7.12 -4.99 -3.95
C PHE A 136 -6.39 -5.46 -5.18
N ASN A 137 -5.16 -4.98 -5.33
CA ASN A 137 -4.21 -5.42 -6.33
C ASN A 137 -2.85 -5.64 -5.67
N LEU A 138 -2.00 -6.43 -6.31
CA LEU A 138 -0.61 -6.59 -5.89
C LEU A 138 0.31 -6.57 -7.09
N GLY A 139 1.59 -6.31 -6.84
CA GLY A 139 2.61 -6.40 -7.89
C GLY A 139 4.00 -6.56 -7.31
N HIS A 140 4.88 -7.19 -8.08
CA HIS A 140 6.26 -7.46 -7.71
C HIS A 140 7.21 -6.37 -8.19
N PHE A 141 8.35 -6.22 -7.51
CA PHE A 141 9.45 -5.36 -7.95
C PHE A 141 10.79 -5.83 -7.39
N GLU A 142 11.89 -5.43 -8.03
CA GLU A 142 13.19 -6.08 -7.83
C GLU A 142 14.25 -5.21 -7.16
N THR A 143 14.17 -3.89 -7.28
CA THR A 143 15.24 -2.99 -6.84
C THR A 143 14.73 -1.82 -5.99
N LEU A 144 15.55 -1.43 -5.02
CA LEU A 144 15.47 -0.17 -4.28
C LEU A 144 16.66 0.75 -4.60
N ASN A 145 17.55 0.32 -5.49
CA ASN A 145 18.79 1.02 -5.78
C ASN A 145 18.49 2.38 -6.43
N TYR A 146 19.03 3.44 -5.82
CA TYR A 146 18.76 4.83 -6.18
C TYR A 146 19.29 5.18 -7.57
N GLU A 147 20.43 4.61 -7.98
CA GLU A 147 21.07 4.88 -9.28
C GLU A 147 20.36 4.14 -10.43
N ASP A 148 19.88 2.92 -10.19
CA ASP A 148 19.23 2.09 -11.22
C ASP A 148 17.75 2.42 -11.44
N ALA A 149 17.08 3.06 -10.47
CA ALA A 149 15.61 3.17 -10.50
C ALA A 149 15.01 4.53 -10.09
N ASN A 150 15.78 5.48 -9.56
CA ASN A 150 15.23 6.72 -9.01
C ASN A 150 14.04 6.47 -8.04
N LYS A 151 14.36 5.74 -6.97
CA LYS A 151 13.50 5.10 -5.95
C LYS A 151 12.08 5.68 -5.73
N GLN A 152 11.91 6.99 -5.56
CA GLN A 152 10.57 7.58 -5.33
C GLN A 152 9.67 7.48 -6.56
N TYR A 153 10.24 7.71 -7.74
CA TYR A 153 9.51 7.63 -9.00
C TYR A 153 9.18 6.20 -9.35
N TYR A 154 10.10 5.24 -9.16
CA TYR A 154 9.79 3.84 -9.47
C TYR A 154 8.82 3.20 -8.48
N ILE A 155 8.98 3.46 -7.18
CA ILE A 155 8.03 2.98 -6.17
C ILE A 155 6.65 3.60 -6.40
N GLY A 156 6.58 4.93 -6.63
CA GLY A 156 5.34 5.61 -6.99
C GLY A 156 4.74 5.11 -8.31
N TYR A 157 5.58 4.78 -9.29
CA TYR A 157 5.19 4.19 -10.56
C TYR A 157 4.58 2.79 -10.40
N ILE A 158 5.23 1.92 -9.61
CA ILE A 158 4.71 0.59 -9.28
C ILE A 158 3.35 0.73 -8.62
N ALA A 159 3.24 1.64 -7.64
CA ALA A 159 2.00 1.98 -6.97
C ALA A 159 0.90 2.40 -7.98
N GLU A 160 1.23 3.31 -8.89
CA GLU A 160 0.33 3.81 -9.93
C GLU A 160 -0.08 2.71 -10.92
N LYS A 161 0.85 1.87 -11.37
CA LYS A 161 0.58 0.76 -12.30
C LYS A 161 -0.32 -0.28 -11.66
N ILE A 162 -0.01 -0.72 -10.44
CA ILE A 162 -0.83 -1.67 -9.70
C ILE A 162 -2.23 -1.10 -9.43
N ALA A 163 -2.34 0.20 -9.10
CA ALA A 163 -3.64 0.85 -8.90
C ALA A 163 -4.47 0.95 -10.21
N LYS A 164 -3.81 1.06 -11.37
CA LYS A 164 -4.47 1.13 -12.68
C LYS A 164 -4.86 -0.23 -13.26
N GLU A 165 -4.11 -1.29 -12.94
CA GLU A 165 -4.43 -2.65 -13.36
C GLU A 165 -5.68 -3.16 -12.62
N LYS A 166 -6.84 -3.16 -13.27
CA LYS A 166 -8.12 -3.63 -12.68
C LYS A 166 -8.20 -5.16 -12.62
N THR A 167 -7.26 -5.83 -11.97
CA THR A 167 -7.17 -7.29 -12.03
C THR A 167 -7.56 -7.93 -10.70
N HIS A 168 -8.77 -8.51 -10.67
CA HIS A 168 -9.41 -9.21 -9.55
C HIS A 168 -9.95 -8.33 -8.41
N ILE A 169 -11.11 -7.72 -8.69
CA ILE A 169 -11.99 -7.16 -7.68
C ILE A 169 -12.45 -8.29 -6.74
N LYS A 170 -11.78 -8.47 -5.61
CA LYS A 170 -12.45 -9.02 -4.42
C LYS A 170 -13.00 -7.84 -3.64
N THR A 171 -14.30 -7.62 -3.79
CA THR A 171 -15.04 -6.72 -2.91
C THR A 171 -15.18 -7.43 -1.58
N PHE A 172 -14.69 -6.81 -0.52
CA PHE A 172 -14.91 -7.24 0.87
C PHE A 172 -15.74 -6.20 1.59
#